data_AF-A0A961V035-F1
#
_entry.id   AF-A0A961V035-F1
#
_cell.length_a   1.000
_cell.length_b   1.000
_cell.length_c   1.000
_cell.angle_alpha   90.00
_cell.angle_beta   90.00
_cell.angle_gamma   90.00
#
_symmetry.space_group_name_H-M   'P 1'
#
loop_
_entity.id
_entity.type
_entity.pdbx_description
1 polymer ?
#
loop_
_entity_poly.entity_id
_entity_poly.type
_entity_poly.pdbx_seq_one_letter_code
_entity_poly.pdbx_strand_id
1 'polypeptide(L)'
;MARHFGKALTVAAALAFTAGTAAVALASIPTGATVDDAVLDEGADFEEMAMAAPVDAGTLFVADASGAVPACMTDEDVIQQLQADRNELGGETVMLAGGLEQAFADTWRRQTSSDLVEVSSVLAHVLPEGDVSFVDVVEIGMDGCALSRTVITGDDWRYLLVQAAGVEA
;
A
#
# COMPACT_ATOMS: atom_id res chain seq x y z
N MET A 1 70.31 -11.75 13.68
CA MET A 1 69.87 -12.96 12.96
C MET A 1 68.47 -12.72 12.42
N ALA A 2 68.36 -12.41 11.12
CA ALA A 2 67.07 -12.30 10.43
C ALA A 2 66.79 -13.64 9.73
N ARG A 3 65.57 -14.17 9.89
CA ARG A 3 65.08 -15.34 9.14
C ARG A 3 63.77 -14.98 8.43
N HIS A 4 63.71 -15.45 7.20
CA HIS A 4 62.78 -15.13 6.13
C HIS A 4 61.54 -16.06 6.08
N PHE A 5 60.46 -15.49 5.52
CA PHE A 5 59.38 -16.03 4.67
C PHE A 5 58.69 -17.38 4.98
N GLY A 6 57.36 -17.32 5.11
CA GLY A 6 56.41 -18.38 4.78
C GLY A 6 55.07 -17.78 4.33
N LYS A 7 54.69 -18.02 3.07
CA LYS A 7 53.45 -17.57 2.40
C LYS A 7 52.27 -18.50 2.73
N ALA A 8 51.06 -17.95 2.88
CA ALA A 8 49.77 -18.58 2.53
C ALA A 8 48.71 -17.46 2.42
N LEU A 9 48.35 -17.01 1.22
CA LEU A 9 47.20 -17.46 0.41
C LEU A 9 45.82 -17.30 1.10
N THR A 10 45.21 -16.14 0.83
CA THR A 10 43.81 -15.87 0.41
C THR A 10 42.69 -16.81 0.87
N VAL A 11 41.66 -16.22 1.51
CA VAL A 11 40.27 -16.31 1.04
C VAL A 11 39.60 -14.94 1.25
N ALA A 12 39.32 -14.24 0.16
CA ALA A 12 38.41 -13.12 0.14
C ALA A 12 36.98 -13.68 0.12
N ALA A 13 36.19 -13.42 1.15
CA ALA A 13 34.74 -13.55 1.08
C ALA A 13 34.18 -12.15 0.81
N ALA A 14 34.03 -11.83 -0.47
CA ALA A 14 33.27 -10.67 -0.91
C ALA A 14 31.78 -10.96 -0.66
N LEU A 15 31.20 -10.32 0.36
CA LEU A 15 29.75 -10.20 0.46
C LEU A 15 29.33 -9.19 -0.60
N ALA A 16 28.87 -9.71 -1.73
CA ALA A 16 28.21 -8.90 -2.75
C ALA A 16 26.89 -8.40 -2.16
N PHE A 17 26.88 -7.14 -1.71
CA PHE A 17 25.64 -6.39 -1.51
C PHE A 17 25.05 -6.14 -2.90
N THR A 18 24.12 -7.00 -3.33
CA THR A 18 23.23 -6.66 -4.44
C THR A 18 22.26 -5.61 -3.92
N ALA A 19 22.56 -4.35 -4.20
CA ALA A 19 21.59 -3.27 -4.09
C ALA A 19 20.47 -3.55 -5.10
N GLY A 20 19.37 -4.14 -4.62
CA GLY A 20 18.14 -4.24 -5.37
C GLY A 20 17.58 -2.82 -5.53
N THR A 21 17.75 -2.23 -6.71
CA THR A 21 17.01 -1.04 -7.10
C THR A 21 15.54 -1.42 -7.13
N ALA A 22 14.78 -1.01 -6.12
CA ALA A 22 13.33 -0.96 -6.19
C ALA A 22 12.99 0.03 -7.32
N ALA A 23 12.50 -0.51 -8.44
CA ALA A 23 11.98 0.32 -9.51
C ALA A 23 10.64 0.88 -9.04
N VAL A 24 10.67 2.12 -8.55
CA VAL A 24 9.45 2.90 -8.30
C VAL A 24 8.94 3.36 -9.65
N ALA A 25 7.85 2.76 -10.12
CA ALA A 25 7.16 3.22 -11.32
C ALA A 25 6.39 4.49 -10.96
N LEU A 26 6.90 5.65 -11.39
CA LEU A 26 6.12 6.89 -11.41
C LEU A 26 5.06 6.76 -12.51
N ALA A 27 3.84 6.40 -12.14
CA ALA A 27 2.70 6.39 -13.06
C ALA A 27 2.53 7.79 -13.66
N SER A 28 2.73 7.89 -14.98
CA SER A 28 2.54 9.12 -15.74
C SER A 28 1.07 9.22 -16.12
N ILE A 29 0.36 10.24 -15.61
CA ILE A 29 -1.07 10.46 -15.86
C ILE A 29 -1.27 10.79 -17.36
N PRO A 30 -2.02 10.00 -18.13
CA PRO A 30 -2.31 10.34 -19.52
C PRO A 30 -3.30 11.49 -19.57
N THR A 31 -2.87 12.61 -20.14
CA THR A 31 -3.73 13.76 -20.42
C THR A 31 -4.54 13.47 -21.69
N GLY A 32 -5.87 13.39 -21.55
CA GLY A 32 -6.80 13.60 -22.66
C GLY A 32 -7.63 12.37 -23.06
N ALA A 33 -8.83 12.27 -22.50
CA ALA A 33 -9.97 11.66 -23.16
C ALA A 33 -11.21 12.51 -22.83
N THR A 34 -11.67 13.28 -23.81
CA THR A 34 -12.96 13.98 -23.76
C THR A 34 -14.07 12.95 -23.83
N VAL A 35 -14.93 12.87 -22.83
CA VAL A 35 -16.13 12.01 -22.84
C VAL A 35 -17.31 12.86 -23.28
N ASP A 36 -17.89 12.47 -24.42
CA ASP A 36 -19.12 13.02 -25.00
C ASP A 36 -20.29 12.91 -24.01
N ASP A 37 -21.00 14.02 -23.88
CA ASP A 37 -22.21 14.23 -23.09
C ASP A 37 -23.39 13.54 -23.81
N ALA A 38 -23.79 12.34 -23.37
CA ALA A 38 -24.99 11.69 -23.87
C ALA A 38 -25.62 10.72 -22.86
N VAL A 39 -26.64 11.24 -22.17
CA VAL A 39 -27.93 10.58 -21.83
C VAL A 39 -27.86 9.22 -21.13
N LEU A 40 -28.25 9.17 -19.85
CA LEU A 40 -29.23 8.20 -19.35
C LEU A 40 -30.00 8.77 -18.14
N ASP A 41 -31.26 9.11 -18.42
CA ASP A 41 -32.39 9.15 -17.49
C ASP A 41 -32.83 7.71 -17.21
N GLU A 42 -33.01 7.36 -15.92
CA GLU A 42 -34.07 6.52 -15.35
C GLU A 42 -33.60 5.89 -14.02
N GLY A 43 -34.37 6.17 -12.97
CA GLY A 43 -34.06 5.80 -11.59
C GLY A 43 -33.88 4.31 -11.37
N ALA A 44 -32.71 3.96 -10.86
CA ALA A 44 -32.59 2.94 -9.83
C ALA A 44 -32.20 3.67 -8.55
N ASP A 45 -32.80 3.27 -7.43
CA ASP A 45 -32.19 3.45 -6.12
C ASP A 45 -30.86 2.70 -6.14
N PHE A 46 -29.84 3.29 -6.76
CA PHE A 46 -28.47 2.96 -6.44
C PHE A 46 -28.33 3.45 -5.01
N GLU A 47 -28.48 2.55 -4.03
CA GLU A 47 -27.70 2.70 -2.80
C GLU A 47 -26.27 2.95 -3.31
N GLU A 48 -25.88 4.22 -3.26
CA GLU A 48 -24.51 4.67 -3.47
C GLU A 48 -23.69 3.68 -2.65
N MET A 49 -22.97 2.77 -3.33
CA MET A 49 -22.24 1.71 -2.65
C MET A 49 -21.21 2.43 -1.79
N ALA A 50 -21.54 2.57 -0.51
CA ALA A 50 -20.77 3.42 0.38
C ALA A 50 -19.36 2.84 0.45
N MET A 51 -18.38 3.70 0.16
CA MET A 51 -16.97 3.33 0.26
C MET A 51 -16.68 2.73 1.65
N ALA A 52 -15.94 1.62 1.69
CA ALA A 52 -15.63 0.97 2.96
C ALA A 52 -14.76 1.90 3.84
N ALA A 53 -15.17 2.06 5.10
CA ALA A 53 -14.44 2.84 6.09
C ALA A 53 -13.17 2.11 6.56
N PRO A 54 -12.08 2.83 6.89
CA PRO A 54 -10.91 2.24 7.53
C PRO A 54 -11.29 1.49 8.81
N VAL A 55 -10.90 0.21 8.88
CA VAL A 55 -11.07 -0.63 10.07
C VAL A 55 -9.81 -0.58 10.90
N ASP A 56 -9.92 -0.32 12.21
CA ASP A 56 -8.77 -0.19 13.12
C ASP A 56 -8.01 -1.51 13.38
N ALA A 57 -6.68 -1.39 13.56
CA ALA A 57 -5.70 -2.48 13.56
C ALA A 57 -5.88 -3.59 14.60
N GLY A 58 -6.72 -3.39 15.62
CA GLY A 58 -6.89 -4.32 16.75
C GLY A 58 -7.33 -5.75 16.36
N THR A 59 -7.79 -5.97 15.13
CA THR A 59 -8.22 -7.28 14.61
C THR A 59 -7.70 -7.63 13.21
N LEU A 60 -6.75 -6.85 12.67
CA LEU A 60 -6.46 -6.85 11.22
C LEU A 60 -5.42 -7.85 10.75
N PHE A 61 -4.71 -8.45 11.69
CA PHE A 61 -3.65 -9.40 11.43
C PHE A 61 -3.90 -10.62 12.29
N VAL A 62 -4.00 -11.78 11.63
CA VAL A 62 -4.28 -13.06 12.27
C VAL A 62 -3.32 -13.20 13.44
N ALA A 63 -3.84 -13.51 14.62
CA ALA A 63 -3.03 -13.74 15.79
C ALA A 63 -1.91 -14.72 15.45
N ASP A 64 -0.72 -14.48 15.99
CA ASP A 64 0.41 -15.38 15.77
C ASP A 64 0.09 -16.81 16.24
N ALA A 65 0.99 -17.76 16.04
CA ALA A 65 0.77 -19.15 16.48
C ALA A 65 0.49 -19.28 18.00
N SER A 66 0.74 -18.23 18.79
CA SER A 66 0.43 -18.15 20.22
C SER A 66 -0.98 -17.62 20.52
N GLY A 67 -1.72 -17.16 19.51
CA GLY A 67 -3.03 -16.52 19.67
C GLY A 67 -2.94 -15.07 20.17
N ALA A 68 -1.74 -14.49 20.21
CA ALA A 68 -1.55 -13.09 20.54
C ALA A 68 -1.69 -12.23 19.29
N VAL A 69 -2.60 -11.24 19.34
CA VAL A 69 -2.61 -10.15 18.35
C VAL A 69 -1.46 -9.22 18.74
N PRO A 70 -0.50 -8.96 17.84
CA PRO A 70 0.56 -7.99 18.13
C PRO A 70 -0.07 -6.65 18.49
N ALA A 71 0.34 -6.06 19.61
CA ALA A 71 -0.16 -4.74 20.03
C ALA A 71 0.14 -3.65 19.00
N CYS A 72 1.15 -3.88 18.15
CA CYS A 72 1.53 -3.07 17.01
C CYS A 72 2.05 -4.01 15.94
N MET A 73 1.49 -3.93 14.73
CA MET A 73 2.11 -4.51 13.55
C MET A 73 2.95 -3.43 12.88
N THR A 74 4.24 -3.68 12.75
CA THR A 74 5.18 -2.69 12.21
C THR A 74 5.03 -2.56 10.69
N ASP A 75 5.49 -1.45 10.13
CA ASP A 75 5.59 -1.26 8.68
C ASP A 75 6.39 -2.38 7.99
N GLU A 76 7.50 -2.83 8.59
CA GLU A 76 8.29 -3.97 8.10
C GLU A 76 7.47 -5.26 8.05
N ASP A 77 6.68 -5.55 9.08
CA ASP A 77 5.81 -6.74 9.12
C ASP A 77 4.71 -6.65 8.06
N VAL A 78 4.08 -5.46 7.89
CA VAL A 78 3.08 -5.22 6.84
C VAL A 78 3.69 -5.43 5.47
N ILE A 79 4.88 -4.86 5.21
CA ILE A 79 5.56 -5.01 3.93
C ILE A 79 5.87 -6.49 3.65
N GLN A 80 6.34 -7.24 4.64
CA GLN A 80 6.60 -8.67 4.49
C GLN A 80 5.31 -9.45 4.17
N GLN A 81 4.21 -9.13 4.85
CA GLN A 81 2.92 -9.75 4.58
C GLN A 81 2.43 -9.44 3.16
N LEU A 82 2.40 -8.17 2.75
CA LEU A 82 1.96 -7.79 1.40
C LEU A 82 2.86 -8.39 0.30
N GLN A 83 4.15 -8.57 0.57
CA GLN A 83 5.05 -9.28 -0.35
C GLN A 83 4.75 -10.77 -0.42
N ALA A 84 4.41 -11.41 0.71
CA ALA A 84 3.97 -12.79 0.72
C ALA A 84 2.66 -12.96 -0.06
N ASP A 85 1.68 -12.08 0.20
CA ASP A 85 0.39 -12.05 -0.49
C ASP A 85 0.59 -11.83 -1.99
N ARG A 86 1.49 -10.92 -2.41
CA ARG A 86 1.84 -10.73 -3.82
C ARG A 86 2.45 -11.98 -4.44
N ASN A 87 3.30 -12.71 -3.71
CA ASN A 87 3.94 -13.92 -4.24
C ASN A 87 2.95 -15.09 -4.36
N GLU A 88 1.93 -15.15 -3.50
CA GLU A 88 0.92 -16.20 -3.49
C GLU A 88 -0.26 -15.90 -4.43
N LEU A 89 -0.77 -14.68 -4.37
CA LEU A 89 -2.00 -14.24 -5.04
C LEU A 89 -1.74 -13.44 -6.33
N GLY A 90 -0.50 -13.00 -6.55
CA GLY A 90 -0.14 -12.11 -7.66
C GLY A 90 -0.44 -10.65 -7.37
N GLY A 91 -0.55 -9.83 -8.42
CA GLY A 91 -0.84 -8.40 -8.29
C GLY A 91 0.38 -7.51 -8.02
N GLU A 92 0.13 -6.31 -7.49
CA GLU A 92 1.14 -5.27 -7.27
C GLU A 92 1.06 -4.69 -5.86
N THR A 93 2.23 -4.44 -5.25
CA THR A 93 2.31 -3.71 -3.97
C THR A 93 2.74 -2.28 -4.24
N VAL A 94 2.00 -1.32 -3.71
CA VAL A 94 2.22 0.12 -3.84
C VAL A 94 2.45 0.73 -2.46
N MET A 95 3.34 1.73 -2.40
CA MET A 95 3.54 2.56 -1.22
C MET A 95 3.34 4.02 -1.63
N LEU A 96 2.40 4.71 -0.99
CA LEU A 96 2.24 6.14 -1.14
C LEU A 96 3.24 6.85 -0.23
N ALA A 97 3.94 7.85 -0.79
CA ALA A 97 4.97 8.62 -0.10
C ALA A 97 5.06 10.04 -0.68
N GLY A 98 5.72 10.94 0.05
CA GLY A 98 5.99 12.31 -0.40
C GLY A 98 4.83 13.28 -0.20
N GLY A 99 3.96 13.03 0.76
CA GLY A 99 2.78 13.84 1.11
C GLY A 99 1.46 13.31 0.51
N LEU A 100 1.52 12.38 -0.44
CA LEU A 100 0.33 11.77 -1.04
C LEU A 100 -0.38 10.83 -0.05
N GLU A 101 0.38 10.16 0.81
CA GLU A 101 -0.09 9.29 1.89
C GLU A 101 -1.07 10.00 2.82
N GLN A 102 -0.71 11.21 3.28
CA GLN A 102 -1.56 11.98 4.18
C GLN A 102 -2.80 12.50 3.45
N ALA A 103 -2.64 13.03 2.22
CA ALA A 103 -3.75 13.51 1.43
C ALA A 103 -4.77 12.40 1.09
N PHE A 104 -4.28 11.19 0.84
CA PHE A 104 -5.09 10.00 0.65
C PHE A 104 -5.86 9.63 1.91
N ALA A 105 -5.17 9.46 3.05
CA ALA A 105 -5.77 9.09 4.33
C ALA A 105 -6.87 10.08 4.76
N ASP A 106 -6.55 11.37 4.66
CA ASP A 106 -7.47 12.48 4.92
C ASP A 106 -8.73 12.43 4.06
N THR A 107 -8.56 12.18 2.75
CA THR A 107 -9.68 12.13 1.80
C THR A 107 -10.56 10.92 2.08
N TRP A 108 -9.95 9.75 2.25
CA TRP A 108 -10.67 8.52 2.55
C TRP A 108 -11.47 8.63 3.85
N ARG A 109 -10.85 9.15 4.92
CA ARG A 109 -11.51 9.34 6.22
C ARG A 109 -12.62 10.38 6.15
N ARG A 110 -12.46 11.47 5.38
CA ARG A 110 -13.56 12.42 5.13
C ARG A 110 -14.74 11.79 4.38
N GLN A 111 -14.46 11.02 3.32
CA GLN A 111 -15.51 10.36 2.53
C GLN A 111 -16.30 9.34 3.36
N THR A 112 -15.65 8.70 4.31
CA THR A 112 -16.25 7.66 5.15
C THR A 112 -16.69 8.18 6.52
N SER A 113 -16.59 9.49 6.76
CA SER A 113 -16.89 10.12 8.06
C SER A 113 -16.14 9.50 9.25
N SER A 114 -14.91 9.06 9.01
CA SER A 114 -14.00 8.50 10.01
C SER A 114 -13.13 9.60 10.64
N ASP A 115 -12.62 9.35 11.84
CA ASP A 115 -11.70 10.27 12.52
C ASP A 115 -10.43 10.48 11.68
N LEU A 116 -9.87 11.68 11.64
CA LEU A 116 -8.61 11.95 10.95
C LEU A 116 -7.42 11.42 11.75
N VAL A 117 -6.39 10.94 11.06
CA VAL A 117 -5.16 10.42 11.66
C VAL A 117 -3.94 10.93 10.91
N GLU A 118 -2.80 11.04 11.60
CA GLU A 118 -1.51 11.31 10.97
C GLU A 118 -0.86 10.00 10.53
N VAL A 119 -0.51 9.91 9.26
CA VAL A 119 0.11 8.72 8.66
C VAL A 119 1.54 9.02 8.20
N SER A 120 2.44 8.05 8.39
CA SER A 120 3.79 8.08 7.83
C SER A 120 3.86 7.46 6.43
N SER A 121 2.95 6.53 6.12
CA SER A 121 2.80 5.93 4.79
C SER A 121 1.43 5.26 4.64
N VAL A 122 1.05 5.01 3.39
CA VAL A 122 -0.07 4.14 3.05
C VAL A 122 0.47 3.04 2.14
N LEU A 123 0.30 1.79 2.55
CA LEU A 123 0.70 0.60 1.81
C LEU A 123 -0.54 -0.03 1.19
N ALA A 124 -0.43 -0.53 -0.04
CA ALA A 124 -1.54 -1.14 -0.74
C ALA A 124 -1.10 -2.39 -1.50
N HIS A 125 -1.93 -3.43 -1.51
CA HIS A 125 -1.81 -4.56 -2.42
C HIS A 125 -3.00 -4.57 -3.38
N VAL A 126 -2.72 -4.33 -4.66
CA VAL A 126 -3.69 -4.34 -5.74
C VAL A 126 -3.79 -5.76 -6.29
N LEU A 127 -4.94 -6.40 -6.06
CA LEU A 127 -5.25 -7.75 -6.50
C LEU A 127 -6.19 -7.71 -7.72
N PRO A 128 -5.78 -8.29 -8.86
CA PRO A 128 -6.70 -8.48 -9.98
C PRO A 128 -7.65 -9.65 -9.69
N GLU A 129 -8.95 -9.43 -9.86
CA GLU A 129 -9.98 -10.47 -9.73
C GLU A 129 -10.92 -10.44 -10.95
N GLY A 130 -10.57 -11.20 -11.98
CA GLY A 130 -11.32 -11.19 -13.25
C GLY A 130 -11.21 -9.82 -13.94
N ASP A 131 -12.37 -9.19 -14.19
CA ASP A 131 -12.47 -7.86 -14.79
C ASP A 131 -12.48 -6.72 -13.75
N VAL A 132 -12.49 -7.06 -12.46
CA VAL A 132 -12.42 -6.09 -11.35
C VAL A 132 -11.09 -6.18 -10.62
N SER A 133 -10.80 -5.18 -9.80
CA SER A 133 -9.65 -5.22 -8.89
C SER A 133 -10.07 -4.83 -7.50
N PHE A 134 -9.44 -5.45 -6.51
CA PHE A 134 -9.57 -5.10 -5.10
C PHE A 134 -8.23 -4.59 -4.60
N VAL A 135 -8.27 -3.67 -3.65
CA VAL A 135 -7.07 -3.07 -3.08
C VAL A 135 -7.13 -3.22 -1.58
N ASP A 136 -6.22 -4.03 -1.02
CA ASP A 136 -6.02 -4.11 0.41
C ASP A 136 -5.11 -2.95 0.85
N VAL A 137 -5.68 -1.98 1.56
CA VAL A 137 -5.03 -0.72 1.92
C VAL A 137 -4.73 -0.73 3.41
N VAL A 138 -3.50 -0.40 3.79
CA VAL A 138 -3.01 -0.29 5.17
C VAL A 138 -2.48 1.12 5.41
N GLU A 139 -2.99 1.79 6.44
CA GLU A 139 -2.44 3.07 6.93
C GLU A 139 -1.40 2.80 8.02
N ILE A 140 -0.20 3.37 7.88
CA ILE A 140 0.85 3.30 8.90
C ILE A 140 0.94 4.63 9.62
N GLY A 141 0.89 4.59 10.95
CA GLY A 141 0.96 5.76 11.82
C GLY A 141 2.37 6.34 11.91
N MET A 142 2.45 7.51 12.54
CA MET A 142 3.73 8.21 12.78
C MET A 142 4.67 7.47 13.75
N ASP A 143 4.14 6.51 14.51
CA ASP A 143 4.88 5.63 15.41
C ASP A 143 5.40 4.35 14.71
N GLY A 144 5.09 4.17 13.42
CA GLY A 144 5.47 2.99 12.63
C GLY A 144 4.53 1.80 12.80
N CYS A 145 3.41 1.97 13.51
CA CYS A 145 2.40 0.93 13.69
C CYS A 145 1.29 1.04 12.64
N ALA A 146 0.80 -0.09 12.15
CA ALA A 146 -0.43 -0.13 11.36
C ALA A 146 -1.60 0.44 12.19
N LEU A 147 -2.30 1.44 11.63
CA LEU A 147 -3.48 2.06 12.22
C LEU A 147 -4.76 1.39 11.73
N SER A 148 -4.82 1.13 10.43
CA SER A 148 -5.98 0.53 9.77
C SER A 148 -5.55 -0.37 8.62
N ARG A 149 -6.47 -1.23 8.19
CA ARG A 149 -6.38 -2.15 7.05
C ARG A 149 -7.78 -2.41 6.55
N THR A 150 -8.02 -2.17 5.27
CA THR A 150 -9.34 -2.37 4.67
C THR A 150 -9.19 -2.70 3.20
N VAL A 151 -10.00 -3.64 2.74
CA VAL A 151 -10.12 -3.94 1.32
C VAL A 151 -11.18 -3.01 0.72
N ILE A 152 -10.78 -2.23 -0.27
CA ILE A 152 -11.65 -1.37 -1.07
C ILE A 152 -11.65 -1.83 -2.53
N THR A 153 -12.57 -1.29 -3.33
CA THR A 153 -12.56 -1.56 -4.77
C THR A 153 -11.43 -0.80 -5.47
N GLY A 154 -10.98 -1.28 -6.62
CA GLY A 154 -10.04 -0.55 -7.47
C GLY A 154 -10.57 0.78 -7.97
N ASP A 155 -11.89 0.94 -8.06
CA ASP A 155 -12.55 2.19 -8.43
C ASP A 155 -12.45 3.22 -7.30
N ASP A 156 -12.74 2.80 -6.06
CA ASP A 156 -12.55 3.62 -4.86
C ASP A 156 -11.09 4.04 -4.70
N TRP A 157 -10.16 3.11 -4.87
CA TRP A 157 -8.73 3.39 -4.81
C TRP A 157 -8.31 4.47 -5.82
N ARG A 158 -8.73 4.34 -7.08
CA ARG A 158 -8.43 5.34 -8.12
C ARG A 158 -9.09 6.68 -7.83
N TYR A 159 -10.34 6.68 -7.40
CA TYR A 159 -11.07 7.88 -7.01
C TYR A 159 -10.32 8.64 -5.90
N LEU A 160 -9.92 7.93 -4.83
CA LEU A 160 -9.20 8.50 -3.70
C LEU A 160 -7.84 9.05 -4.12
N LEU A 161 -7.09 8.35 -4.98
CA LEU A 161 -5.81 8.84 -5.50
C LEU A 161 -5.96 10.13 -6.32
N VAL A 162 -6.97 10.22 -7.18
CA VAL A 162 -7.23 11.42 -8.00
C VAL A 162 -7.58 12.61 -7.12
N GLN A 163 -8.48 12.41 -6.16
CA GLN A 163 -8.88 13.44 -5.20
C GLN A 163 -7.69 13.88 -4.33
N ALA A 164 -6.89 12.94 -3.82
CA ALA A 164 -5.71 13.22 -3.01
C ALA A 164 -4.62 13.98 -3.79
N ALA A 165 -4.46 13.69 -5.07
CA ALA A 165 -3.55 14.41 -5.95
C ALA A 165 -4.05 15.82 -6.34
N GLY A 166 -5.31 16.16 -6.01
CA GLY A 166 -5.92 17.44 -6.38
C GLY A 166 -6.12 17.59 -7.89
N VAL A 167 -6.25 16.49 -8.61
CA VAL A 167 -6.53 16.49 -10.05
C VAL A 167 -8.05 16.54 -10.20
N GLU A 168 -8.57 17.55 -10.90
CA GLU A 168 -9.99 17.59 -11.25
C GLU A 168 -10.32 16.37 -12.11
N ALA A 169 -11.31 15.58 -11.67
CA ALA A 169 -11.75 14.35 -12.34
C ALA A 169 -12.50 14.64 -13.65
#